data_AF-A0A7C7E1P6-F1
#
_entry.id   AF-A0A7C7E1P6-F1
#
_cell.length_a   1.000
_cell.length_b   1.000
_cell.length_c   1.000
_cell.angle_alpha   90.00
_cell.angle_beta   90.00
_cell.angle_gamma   90.00
#
_symmetry.space_group_name_H-M   'P 1'
#
loop_
_entity.id
_entity.type
_entity.pdbx_description
1 polymer ?
#
loop_
_entity_poly.entity_id
_entity_poly.type
_entity_poly.pdbx_seq_one_letter_code
_entity_poly.pdbx_strand_id
1 'polypeptide(L)'
;MNIEQIMATMQMNVRRIAALVAGVGATQARWKPDAASWSILEVVNHLLDEEREDFRVRIDFTLHRPGAAWPPIDPGGWVTARRYNERDLAESLTALLAEREQSLAWLRGLPTPDWSVTAVAPWGEPFPAGKLLAAWVAHDLLHLRQLVELHWAWTTAELAPFTCEYAGEW
;
A
#
# COMPACT_ATOMS: atom_id res chain seq x y z
N MET A 1 8.56 -0.20 20.84
CA MET A 1 8.09 0.33 19.56
C MET A 1 7.22 1.56 19.84
N ASN A 2 7.50 2.72 19.23
CA ASN A 2 6.71 3.93 19.46
C ASN A 2 5.50 3.95 18.50
N ILE A 3 4.33 3.54 19.00
CA ILE A 3 3.12 3.41 18.18
C ILE A 3 2.60 4.76 17.68
N GLU A 4 2.75 5.83 18.46
CA GLU A 4 2.34 7.18 18.05
C GLU A 4 3.16 7.67 16.85
N GLN A 5 4.48 7.45 16.91
CA GLN A 5 5.37 7.79 15.79
C GLN A 5 5.07 6.94 14.54
N ILE A 6 4.72 5.67 14.70
CA ILE A 6 4.32 4.80 13.60
C ILE A 6 3.03 5.30 12.95
N MET A 7 1.99 5.58 13.74
CA MET A 7 0.73 6.13 13.24
C MET A 7 0.93 7.47 12.53
N ALA A 8 1.77 8.36 13.08
CA ALA A 8 2.12 9.62 12.43
C ALA A 8 2.84 9.38 11.09
N THR A 9 3.70 8.37 11.01
CA THR A 9 4.40 7.98 9.78
C THR A 9 3.41 7.46 8.73
N MET A 10 2.49 6.57 9.11
CA MET A 10 1.44 6.04 8.25
C MET A 10 0.52 7.17 7.74
N GLN A 11 0.13 8.10 8.60
CA GLN A 11 -0.65 9.28 8.18
C GLN A 11 0.11 10.12 7.16
N MET A 12 1.40 10.36 7.39
CA MET A 12 2.21 11.14 6.47
C MET A 12 2.39 10.44 5.13
N ASN A 13 2.58 9.11 5.14
CA ASN A 13 2.73 8.33 3.93
C ASN A 13 1.48 8.36 3.05
N VAL A 14 0.28 8.18 3.60
CA VAL A 14 -0.95 8.26 2.78
C VAL A 14 -1.15 9.66 2.18
N ARG A 15 -0.73 10.72 2.89
CA ARG A 15 -0.76 12.10 2.35
C ARG A 15 0.24 12.29 1.21
N ARG A 16 1.44 11.69 1.30
CA ARG A 16 2.42 11.69 0.20
C ARG A 16 1.89 10.94 -1.01
N ILE A 17 1.24 9.79 -0.80
CA ILE A 17 0.58 9.03 -1.87
C ILE A 17 -0.49 9.89 -2.54
N ALA A 18 -1.37 10.51 -1.74
CA ALA A 18 -2.40 11.41 -2.27
C ALA A 18 -1.81 12.57 -3.08
N ALA A 19 -0.69 13.16 -2.63
CA ALA A 19 0.00 14.22 -3.35
C ALA A 19 0.59 13.75 -4.68
N LEU A 20 1.16 12.54 -4.75
CA LEU A 20 1.65 11.96 -6.00
C LEU A 20 0.52 11.61 -6.97
N VAL A 21 -0.68 11.33 -6.48
CA VAL A 21 -1.83 10.95 -7.32
C VAL A 21 -2.65 12.18 -7.74
N ALA A 22 -2.51 13.31 -7.03
CA ALA A 22 -3.24 14.53 -7.32
C ALA A 22 -2.95 15.06 -8.73
N GLY A 23 -4.02 15.33 -9.50
CA GLY A 23 -3.92 15.86 -10.86
C GLY A 23 -3.55 14.85 -11.95
N VAL A 24 -3.33 13.58 -11.59
CA VAL A 24 -3.08 12.50 -12.57
C VAL A 24 -4.34 12.27 -13.39
N GLY A 25 -4.25 12.51 -14.71
CA GLY A 25 -5.34 12.27 -15.65
C GLY A 25 -5.62 10.78 -15.89
N ALA A 26 -6.80 10.46 -16.40
CA ALA A 26 -7.24 9.07 -16.60
C ALA A 26 -6.28 8.25 -17.49
N THR A 27 -5.69 8.87 -18.51
CA THR A 27 -4.70 8.19 -19.40
C THR A 27 -3.45 7.79 -18.62
N GLN A 28 -2.81 8.73 -17.91
CA GLN A 28 -1.61 8.44 -17.11
C GLN A 28 -1.91 7.46 -15.98
N ALA A 29 -3.08 7.58 -15.34
CA ALA A 29 -3.48 6.67 -14.25
C ALA A 29 -3.51 5.20 -14.69
N ARG A 30 -3.93 4.95 -15.93
CA ARG A 30 -4.07 3.60 -16.50
C ARG A 30 -2.83 3.15 -17.25
N TRP A 31 -1.96 4.07 -17.65
CA TRP A 31 -0.76 3.77 -18.42
C TRP A 31 0.22 2.89 -17.63
N LYS A 32 0.90 2.01 -18.36
CA LYS A 32 1.90 1.08 -17.86
C LYS A 32 3.14 1.18 -18.74
N PRO A 33 4.36 1.23 -18.17
CA PRO A 33 5.59 1.27 -18.97
C PRO A 33 5.80 -0.02 -19.76
N ASP A 34 5.32 -1.14 -19.23
CA ASP A 34 5.33 -2.45 -19.89
C ASP A 34 4.19 -3.33 -19.33
N ALA A 35 4.04 -4.54 -19.88
CA ALA A 35 2.98 -5.47 -19.50
C ALA A 35 3.11 -6.06 -18.08
N ALA A 36 4.32 -6.12 -17.53
CA ALA A 36 4.62 -6.71 -16.22
C ALA A 36 4.49 -5.68 -15.08
N SER A 37 4.77 -4.41 -15.36
CA SER A 37 4.64 -3.30 -14.42
C SER A 37 3.19 -3.05 -14.00
N TRP A 38 2.99 -2.30 -12.92
CA TRP A 38 1.67 -1.80 -12.54
C TRP A 38 1.48 -0.35 -12.98
N SER A 39 0.23 0.08 -13.20
CA SER A 39 -0.11 1.50 -13.35
C SER A 39 -0.26 2.20 -12.01
N ILE A 40 -0.31 3.54 -12.01
CA ILE A 40 -0.61 4.34 -10.80
C ILE A 40 -1.96 3.88 -10.19
N LEU A 41 -2.98 3.69 -11.02
CA LEU A 41 -4.29 3.22 -10.57
C LEU A 41 -4.24 1.81 -9.96
N GLU A 42 -3.43 0.90 -10.52
CA GLU A 42 -3.24 -0.44 -9.96
C GLU A 42 -2.56 -0.38 -8.59
N VAL A 43 -1.54 0.47 -8.42
CA VAL A 43 -0.86 0.69 -7.13
C VAL A 43 -1.81 1.24 -6.05
N VAL A 44 -2.64 2.24 -6.39
CA VAL A 44 -3.59 2.83 -5.42
C VAL A 44 -4.62 1.79 -4.96
N ASN A 45 -5.12 0.95 -5.88
CA ASN A 45 -6.08 -0.10 -5.53
C ASN A 45 -5.46 -1.25 -4.76
N HIS A 46 -4.19 -1.59 -5.04
CA HIS A 46 -3.43 -2.55 -4.24
C HIS A 46 -3.32 -2.09 -2.78
N LEU A 47 -2.89 -0.85 -2.56
CA LEU A 47 -2.81 -0.25 -1.23
C LEU A 47 -4.17 -0.24 -0.51
N LEU A 48 -5.24 0.08 -1.23
CA LEU A 48 -6.60 0.07 -0.68
C LEU A 48 -7.03 -1.32 -0.20
N ASP A 49 -6.80 -2.36 -1.00
CA ASP A 49 -7.26 -3.70 -0.67
C ASP A 49 -6.37 -4.32 0.43
N GLU A 50 -5.07 -4.01 0.50
CA GLU A 50 -4.22 -4.44 1.61
C GLU A 50 -4.52 -3.76 2.95
N GLU A 51 -4.97 -2.50 2.96
CA GLU A 51 -5.54 -1.85 4.15
C GLU A 51 -6.74 -2.63 4.70
N ARG A 52 -7.59 -3.14 3.79
CA ARG A 52 -8.85 -3.80 4.12
C ARG A 52 -8.68 -5.26 4.52
N GLU A 53 -7.80 -5.97 3.82
CA GLU A 53 -7.79 -7.44 3.83
C GLU A 53 -6.46 -8.05 4.28
N ASP A 54 -5.36 -7.28 4.32
CA ASP A 54 -4.05 -7.80 4.75
C ASP A 54 -3.66 -7.28 6.14
N PHE A 55 -2.98 -6.14 6.23
CA PHE A 55 -2.21 -5.78 7.42
C PHE A 55 -3.09 -5.60 8.67
N ARG A 56 -4.17 -4.81 8.57
CA ARG A 56 -5.11 -4.59 9.69
C ARG A 56 -5.71 -5.91 10.16
N VAL A 57 -6.18 -6.73 9.22
CA VAL A 57 -6.82 -8.02 9.50
C VAL A 57 -5.85 -8.98 10.15
N ARG A 58 -4.64 -9.13 9.62
CA ARG A 58 -3.65 -10.06 10.19
C ARG A 58 -3.18 -9.65 11.57
N ILE A 59 -3.01 -8.35 11.83
CA ILE A 59 -2.69 -7.87 13.18
C ILE A 59 -3.85 -8.17 14.13
N ASP A 60 -5.10 -7.90 13.74
CA ASP A 60 -6.28 -8.19 14.56
C ASP A 60 -6.42 -9.69 14.87
N PHE A 61 -6.23 -10.56 13.87
CA PHE A 61 -6.20 -12.02 14.08
C PHE A 61 -5.10 -12.43 15.04
N THR A 62 -3.90 -11.87 14.89
CA THR A 62 -2.75 -12.22 15.73
C THR A 62 -2.95 -11.79 17.18
N LEU A 63 -3.50 -10.59 17.41
CA LEU A 63 -3.69 -10.06 18.76
C LEU A 63 -4.91 -10.66 19.48
N HIS A 64 -5.99 -10.93 18.74
CA HIS A 64 -7.30 -11.20 19.37
C HIS A 64 -7.86 -12.60 19.09
N ARG A 65 -7.25 -13.38 18.20
CA ARG A 65 -7.73 -14.72 17.81
C ARG A 65 -6.60 -15.77 17.88
N PRO A 66 -6.04 -16.02 19.07
CA PRO A 66 -4.95 -16.98 19.22
C PRO A 66 -5.35 -18.36 18.69
N GLY A 67 -4.51 -18.93 17.81
CA GLY A 67 -4.75 -20.23 17.17
C GLY A 67 -5.62 -20.21 15.91
N ALA A 68 -6.25 -19.07 15.57
CA ALA A 68 -6.96 -18.93 14.30
C ALA A 68 -5.96 -18.69 13.14
N ALA A 69 -6.17 -19.37 12.02
CA ALA A 69 -5.42 -19.11 10.80
C ALA A 69 -5.84 -17.75 10.20
N TRP A 70 -4.87 -17.04 9.61
CA TRP A 70 -5.18 -15.85 8.83
C TRP A 70 -6.03 -16.20 7.60
N PRO A 71 -7.02 -15.37 7.21
CA PRO A 71 -7.69 -15.53 5.94
C PRO A 71 -6.68 -15.53 4.77
N PRO A 72 -6.85 -16.41 3.77
CA PRO A 72 -5.99 -16.42 2.60
C PRO A 72 -6.21 -15.15 1.78
N ILE A 73 -5.12 -14.62 1.21
CA ILE A 73 -5.13 -13.45 0.35
C ILE A 73 -4.23 -13.70 -0.87
N ASP A 74 -4.46 -12.95 -1.95
CA ASP A 74 -3.64 -12.98 -3.17
C ASP A 74 -3.43 -11.55 -3.71
N PRO A 75 -2.62 -10.72 -3.03
CA PRO A 75 -2.50 -9.30 -3.37
C PRO A 75 -2.06 -9.07 -4.81
N GLY A 76 -1.11 -9.89 -5.31
CA GLY A 76 -0.64 -9.83 -6.68
C GLY A 76 -1.72 -10.25 -7.70
N GLY A 77 -2.43 -11.35 -7.44
CA GLY A 77 -3.49 -11.81 -8.34
C GLY A 77 -4.73 -10.92 -8.35
N TRP A 78 -5.01 -10.20 -7.25
CA TRP A 78 -6.14 -9.27 -7.17
C TRP A 78 -6.07 -8.14 -8.19
N VAL A 79 -4.87 -7.71 -8.60
CA VAL A 79 -4.69 -6.65 -9.59
C VAL A 79 -5.47 -6.95 -10.86
N THR A 80 -5.32 -8.16 -11.39
CA THR A 80 -6.06 -8.63 -12.57
C THR A 80 -7.47 -9.11 -12.20
N ALA A 81 -7.59 -9.94 -11.16
CA ALA A 81 -8.88 -10.57 -10.82
C ALA A 81 -9.97 -9.55 -10.45
N ARG A 82 -9.59 -8.41 -9.87
CA ARG A 82 -10.50 -7.32 -9.46
C ARG A 82 -10.47 -6.13 -10.42
N ARG A 83 -9.80 -6.28 -11.57
CA ARG A 83 -9.76 -5.30 -12.68
C ARG A 83 -9.35 -3.91 -12.20
N TYR A 84 -8.26 -3.81 -11.43
CA TYR A 84 -7.85 -2.53 -10.81
C TYR A 84 -7.66 -1.42 -11.84
N ASN A 85 -7.06 -1.74 -12.99
CA ASN A 85 -6.81 -0.78 -14.06
C ASN A 85 -8.09 -0.24 -14.73
N GLU A 86 -9.28 -0.73 -14.37
CA GLU A 86 -10.57 -0.27 -14.90
C GLU A 86 -11.35 0.60 -13.92
N ARG A 87 -10.89 0.73 -12.67
CA ARG A 87 -11.54 1.56 -11.64
C ARG A 87 -11.39 3.06 -11.90
N ASP A 88 -11.98 3.89 -11.05
CA ASP A 88 -11.75 5.33 -11.02
C ASP A 88 -10.69 5.71 -9.99
N LEU A 89 -9.74 6.55 -10.38
CA LEU A 89 -8.60 6.90 -9.52
C LEU A 89 -9.02 7.75 -8.31
N ALA A 90 -9.94 8.70 -8.49
CA ALA A 90 -10.36 9.60 -7.43
C ALA A 90 -11.22 8.86 -6.39
N GLU A 91 -12.09 7.95 -6.84
CA GLU A 91 -12.85 7.06 -5.96
C GLU A 91 -11.93 6.12 -5.17
N SER A 92 -10.98 5.47 -5.86
CA SER A 92 -9.99 4.58 -5.22
C SER A 92 -9.14 5.32 -4.19
N LEU A 93 -8.66 6.53 -4.50
CA LEU A 93 -7.88 7.35 -3.56
C LEU A 93 -8.72 7.78 -2.36
N THR A 94 -9.96 8.20 -2.59
CA THR A 94 -10.89 8.59 -1.51
C THR A 94 -11.14 7.42 -0.57
N ALA A 95 -11.38 6.22 -1.11
CA ALA A 95 -11.53 5.00 -0.34
C ALA A 95 -10.26 4.65 0.45
N LEU A 96 -9.06 4.79 -0.15
CA LEU A 96 -7.79 4.53 0.53
C LEU A 96 -7.59 5.46 1.72
N LEU A 97 -7.86 6.76 1.54
CA LEU A 97 -7.76 7.73 2.63
C LEU A 97 -8.74 7.41 3.76
N ALA A 98 -9.98 7.05 3.43
CA ALA A 98 -10.97 6.66 4.42
C ALA A 98 -10.59 5.38 5.17
N GLU A 99 -10.03 4.37 4.49
CA GLU A 99 -9.55 3.15 5.13
C GLU A 99 -8.35 3.43 6.04
N ARG A 100 -7.42 4.29 5.62
CA ARG A 100 -6.27 4.66 6.45
C ARG A 100 -6.72 5.35 7.74
N GLU A 101 -7.68 6.27 7.69
CA GLU A 101 -8.24 6.89 8.90
C GLU A 101 -8.88 5.85 9.84
N GLN A 102 -9.62 4.88 9.29
CA GLN A 102 -10.17 3.77 10.07
C GLN A 102 -9.08 2.90 10.71
N SER A 103 -8.02 2.58 9.96
CA SER A 103 -6.87 1.82 10.45
C SER A 103 -6.14 2.54 11.57
N LEU A 104 -5.96 3.87 11.46
CA LEU A 104 -5.34 4.69 12.50
C LEU A 104 -6.23 4.82 13.74
N ALA A 105 -7.55 4.95 13.56
CA ALA A 105 -8.50 4.94 14.67
C ALA A 105 -8.49 3.60 15.41
N TRP A 106 -8.45 2.49 14.67
CA TRP A 106 -8.35 1.15 15.23
C TRP A 106 -7.05 0.96 16.02
N LEU A 107 -5.89 1.30 15.44
CA LEU A 107 -4.58 1.22 16.13
C LEU A 107 -4.57 2.04 17.42
N ARG A 108 -5.16 3.24 17.41
CA ARG A 108 -5.27 4.10 18.60
C ARG A 108 -6.16 3.50 19.69
N GLY A 109 -7.14 2.68 19.31
CA GLY A 109 -8.06 2.00 20.22
C GLY A 109 -7.49 0.74 20.87
N LEU A 110 -6.33 0.23 20.44
CA LEU A 110 -5.74 -0.99 21.00
C LEU A 110 -5.20 -0.73 22.43
N PRO A 111 -5.70 -1.42 23.46
CA PRO A 111 -5.23 -1.24 24.83
C PRO A 111 -3.91 -2.00 25.05
N THR A 112 -2.80 -1.27 25.17
CA THR A 112 -1.45 -1.81 25.48
C THR A 112 -1.14 -3.14 24.75
N PRO A 113 -1.18 -3.17 23.41
CA PRO A 113 -1.01 -4.41 22.65
C PRO A 113 0.38 -5.01 22.88
N ASP A 114 0.42 -6.34 23.12
CA ASP A 114 1.66 -7.10 23.13
C ASP A 114 2.07 -7.45 21.69
N TRP A 115 2.98 -6.64 21.15
CA TRP A 115 3.51 -6.81 19.80
C TRP A 115 4.40 -8.05 19.61
N SER A 116 4.73 -8.76 20.70
CA SER A 116 5.50 -10.01 20.64
C SER A 116 4.62 -11.24 20.41
N VAL A 117 3.30 -11.12 20.55
CA VAL A 117 2.35 -12.20 20.24
C VAL A 117 2.50 -12.62 18.78
N THR A 118 2.50 -13.94 18.57
CA THR A 118 2.70 -14.56 17.26
C THR A 118 1.47 -15.35 16.83
N ALA A 119 1.26 -15.40 15.51
CA ALA A 119 0.42 -16.38 14.86
C ALA A 119 1.28 -17.25 13.93
N VAL A 120 0.84 -18.46 13.62
CA VAL A 120 1.52 -19.31 12.61
C VAL A 120 1.13 -18.78 11.24
N ALA A 121 2.10 -18.25 10.51
CA ALA A 121 1.89 -17.77 9.16
C ALA A 121 1.60 -18.92 8.17
N PRO A 122 1.02 -18.65 6.98
CA PRO A 122 0.72 -19.68 5.99
C PRO A 122 1.91 -20.54 5.54
N TRP A 123 3.14 -20.04 5.70
CA TRP A 123 4.38 -20.78 5.43
C TRP A 123 4.92 -21.60 6.62
N GLY A 124 4.14 -21.71 7.71
CA GLY A 124 4.40 -22.62 8.83
C GLY A 124 5.26 -22.07 9.97
N GLU A 125 5.67 -20.81 9.92
CA GLU A 125 6.52 -20.20 10.95
C GLU A 125 5.76 -19.22 11.85
N PRO A 126 6.12 -19.11 13.15
CA PRO A 126 5.60 -18.06 14.01
C PRO A 126 5.97 -16.66 13.49
N PHE A 127 4.97 -15.79 13.38
CA PHE A 127 5.15 -14.43 12.90
C PHE A 127 4.56 -13.42 13.89
N PRO A 128 5.39 -12.53 14.49
CA PRO A 128 4.93 -11.55 15.47
C PRO A 128 4.04 -10.44 14.89
N ALA A 129 3.06 -9.98 15.68
CA ALA A 129 2.22 -8.82 15.35
C ALA A 129 3.06 -7.56 15.08
N GLY A 130 4.16 -7.35 15.81
CA GLY A 130 5.08 -6.23 15.58
C GLY A 130 5.76 -6.28 14.21
N LYS A 131 6.03 -7.48 13.66
CA LYS A 131 6.59 -7.62 12.31
C LYS A 131 5.56 -7.27 11.23
N LEU A 132 4.29 -7.60 11.44
CA LEU A 132 3.19 -7.18 10.54
C LEU A 132 3.06 -5.65 10.52
N LEU A 133 3.06 -5.01 11.69
CA LEU A 133 2.98 -3.55 11.75
C LEU A 133 4.20 -2.88 11.08
N ALA A 134 5.41 -3.39 11.35
CA ALA A 134 6.62 -2.87 10.70
C ALA A 134 6.56 -3.04 9.17
N ALA A 135 6.08 -4.19 8.68
CA ALA A 135 5.90 -4.44 7.27
C ALA A 135 4.89 -3.46 6.64
N TRP A 136 3.75 -3.22 7.28
CA TRP A 136 2.74 -2.27 6.80
C TRP A 136 3.30 -0.86 6.57
N VAL A 137 4.05 -0.34 7.54
CA VAL A 137 4.65 1.00 7.44
C VAL A 137 5.70 1.06 6.34
N ALA A 138 6.54 0.03 6.22
CA ALA A 138 7.55 -0.05 5.17
C ALA A 138 6.94 -0.24 3.78
N HIS A 139 5.82 -0.94 3.70
CA HIS A 139 5.12 -1.24 2.46
C HIS A 139 4.60 0.03 1.76
N ASP A 140 4.10 1.00 2.53
CA ASP A 140 3.78 2.33 2.02
C ASP A 140 4.99 2.97 1.30
N LEU A 141 6.20 2.82 1.86
CA LEU A 141 7.42 3.41 1.29
C LEU A 141 7.84 2.70 0.00
N LEU A 142 7.62 1.39 -0.09
CA LEU A 142 7.86 0.63 -1.32
C LEU A 142 6.96 1.14 -2.45
N HIS A 143 5.68 1.39 -2.18
CA HIS A 143 4.77 1.91 -3.19
C HIS A 143 4.90 3.40 -3.43
N LEU A 144 5.36 4.19 -2.46
CA LEU A 144 5.79 5.57 -2.72
C LEU A 144 6.94 5.59 -3.72
N ARG A 145 7.95 4.72 -3.55
CA ARG A 145 9.03 4.56 -4.53
C ARG A 145 8.47 4.20 -5.90
N GLN A 146 7.62 3.19 -5.98
CA GLN A 146 6.99 2.76 -7.23
C GLN A 146 6.17 3.87 -7.90
N LEU A 147 5.43 4.68 -7.15
CA LEU A 147 4.69 5.81 -7.70
C LEU A 147 5.62 6.86 -8.32
N VAL A 148 6.75 7.16 -7.68
CA VAL A 148 7.75 8.07 -8.27
C VAL A 148 8.38 7.45 -9.52
N GLU A 149 8.71 6.15 -9.51
CA GLU A 149 9.20 5.42 -10.69
C GLU A 149 8.22 5.55 -11.87
N LEU A 150 6.91 5.40 -11.62
CA LEU A 150 5.87 5.53 -12.65
C LEU A 150 5.71 6.95 -13.18
N HIS A 151 5.80 7.95 -12.32
CA HIS A 151 5.81 9.36 -12.74
C HIS A 151 7.02 9.67 -13.60
N TRP A 152 8.20 9.19 -13.20
CA TRP A 152 9.41 9.35 -13.97
C TRP A 152 9.27 8.69 -15.35
N ALA A 153 8.81 7.44 -15.42
CA ALA A 153 8.64 6.71 -16.67
C ALA A 153 7.63 7.36 -17.62
N TRP A 154 6.49 7.83 -17.10
CA TRP A 154 5.52 8.58 -17.90
C TRP A 154 6.09 9.89 -18.43
N THR A 155 6.74 10.66 -17.55
CA THR A 155 7.29 11.97 -17.90
C THR A 155 8.38 11.87 -18.97
N THR A 156 9.29 10.90 -18.84
CA THR A 156 10.36 10.71 -19.83
C THR A 156 9.82 10.22 -21.17
N ALA A 157 8.78 9.38 -21.17
CA ALA A 157 8.10 8.97 -22.40
C ALA A 157 7.46 10.16 -23.13
N GLU A 158 6.80 11.07 -22.41
CA GLU A 158 6.16 12.26 -22.98
C GLU A 158 7.16 13.31 -23.51
N LEU A 159 8.41 13.29 -23.02
CA LEU A 159 9.46 14.21 -23.45
C LEU A 159 10.22 13.72 -24.70
N ALA A 160 9.89 12.54 -25.22
CA ALA A 160 10.50 12.01 -26.44
C ALA A 160 10.32 12.98 -27.64
N PRO A 161 11.33 13.12 -28.53
CA PRO A 161 12.56 12.33 -28.60
C PRO A 161 13.73 12.87 -27.76
N PHE A 162 13.51 13.86 -26.88
CA PHE A 162 14.58 14.39 -26.04
C PHE A 162 14.88 13.44 -24.87
N THR A 163 16.15 13.28 -24.51
CA THR A 163 16.57 12.44 -23.38
C THR A 163 16.71 13.28 -22.10
N CYS A 164 16.45 12.67 -20.96
CA CYS A 164 16.49 13.32 -19.65
C CYS A 164 17.81 13.09 -18.89
N GLU A 165 18.87 12.62 -19.58
CA GLU A 165 20.16 12.23 -18.98
C GLU A 165 20.80 13.34 -18.12
N TYR A 166 20.59 14.61 -18.49
CA TYR A 166 21.10 15.76 -17.73
C TYR A 166 20.52 15.87 -16.31
N ALA A 167 19.35 15.27 -16.04
CA ALA A 167 18.76 15.23 -14.71
C ALA A 167 19.41 14.16 -13.80
N GLY A 168 20.26 13.29 -14.35
CA GLY A 168 20.85 12.13 -13.68
C GLY A 168 20.24 10.80 -14.14
N GLU A 169 20.88 9.70 -13.74
CA GLU A 169 20.37 8.34 -13.97
C GLU A 169 19.32 7.98 -12.90
N TRP A 170 18.33 7.17 -13.30
CA TRP A 170 17.25 6.66 -12.44
C TRP A 170 17.54 5.23 -11.97
#